data_AF-A0A9P6XWS8-F1
#
_entry.id   AF-A0A9P6XWS8-F1
#
_cell.length_a   1.000
_cell.length_b   1.000
_cell.length_c   1.000
_cell.angle_alpha   90.00
_cell.angle_beta   90.00
_cell.angle_gamma   90.00
#
_symmetry.space_group_name_H-M   'P 1'
#
loop_
_entity.id
_entity.type
_entity.pdbx_description
1 polymer ?
#
loop_
_entity_poly.entity_id
_entity_poly.type
_entity_poly.pdbx_seq_one_letter_code
_entity_poly.pdbx_strand_id
1 'polypeptide(L)'
;MWWLYFGISSRDATEAITHAEDPGRMGANFHFVHALLIAGIIATAVGNDLVMDHPGAAVSTVYATVMVAGPLIYLLGSALYKRVVYGHAPRSHLFGAVALGVLGVLLPQTPLLAAGWLTSAVLLAVGLMDTRMKHRLQRT
;
A
#
# COMPACT_ATOMS: atom_id res chain seq x y z
N MET A 1 5.24 5.28 2.01
CA MET A 1 4.49 4.30 2.83
C MET A 1 4.17 4.82 4.23
N TRP A 2 5.14 5.39 4.96
CA TRP A 2 4.91 5.95 6.31
C TRP A 2 3.60 6.76 6.46
N TRP A 3 3.34 7.72 5.56
CA TRP A 3 2.13 8.55 5.57
C TRP A 3 0.83 7.74 5.47
N LEU A 4 0.76 6.73 4.59
CA LEU A 4 -0.43 5.90 4.40
C LEU A 4 -0.69 4.96 5.59
N TYR A 5 0.39 4.57 6.29
CA TYR A 5 0.32 3.68 7.45
C TYR A 5 -0.05 4.45 8.73
N PHE A 6 0.63 5.57 9.01
CA PHE A 6 0.39 6.40 10.20
C PHE A 6 -0.72 7.44 10.02
N GLY A 7 -1.22 7.66 8.80
CA GLY A 7 -2.34 8.55 8.53
C GLY A 7 -3.68 8.07 9.10
N ILE A 8 -3.68 6.95 9.83
CA ILE A 8 -4.81 6.46 10.60
C ILE A 8 -4.45 6.55 12.08
N SER A 9 -5.31 7.22 12.84
CA SER A 9 -5.10 7.39 14.27
C SER A 9 -5.23 6.05 14.99
N SER A 10 -4.29 5.72 15.87
CA SER A 10 -4.43 4.59 16.81
C SER A 10 -5.71 4.71 17.66
N ARG A 11 -6.22 5.93 17.83
CA ARG A 11 -7.50 6.21 18.50
C ARG A 11 -8.69 5.66 17.71
N ASP A 12 -8.75 5.86 16.39
CA ASP A 12 -9.85 5.36 15.54
C ASP A 12 -9.90 3.83 15.57
N ALA A 13 -8.72 3.19 15.52
CA ALA A 13 -8.60 1.75 15.63
C ALA A 13 -9.08 1.22 17.00
N THR A 14 -8.67 1.89 18.08
CA THR A 14 -9.06 1.52 19.45
C THR A 14 -10.57 1.67 19.62
N GLU A 15 -11.14 2.79 19.18
CA GLU A 15 -12.58 3.07 19.26
C GLU A 15 -13.41 2.04 18.47
N ALA A 16 -12.94 1.66 17.28
CA ALA A 16 -13.60 0.64 16.47
C ALA A 16 -13.56 -0.74 17.14
N ILE A 17 -12.44 -1.11 17.78
CA ILE A 17 -12.32 -2.38 18.52
C ILE A 17 -13.23 -2.38 19.76
N THR A 18 -13.30 -1.28 20.52
CA THR A 18 -14.08 -1.22 21.75
C THR A 18 -15.59 -1.25 21.53
N HIS A 19 -16.06 -0.77 20.37
CA HIS A 19 -17.48 -0.77 20.00
C HIS A 19 -17.89 -1.95 19.11
N ALA A 20 -16.97 -2.87 18.82
CA ALA A 20 -17.26 -4.06 18.02
C ALA A 20 -18.13 -5.05 18.79
N GLU A 21 -19.01 -5.76 18.09
CA GLU A 21 -19.79 -6.88 18.66
C GLU A 21 -18.88 -8.00 19.20
N ASP A 22 -17.72 -8.18 18.58
CA ASP A 22 -16.69 -9.15 18.98
C ASP A 22 -15.30 -8.47 18.95
N PRO A 23 -14.90 -7.81 20.06
CA PRO A 23 -13.63 -7.11 20.16
C PRO A 23 -12.41 -8.05 20.01
N GLY A 24 -12.54 -9.30 20.44
CA GLY A 24 -11.47 -10.30 20.36
C GLY A 24 -11.14 -10.64 18.90
N ARG A 25 -12.15 -10.95 18.10
CA ARG A 25 -12.00 -11.19 16.67
C ARG A 25 -11.51 -9.96 15.93
N MET A 26 -12.01 -8.77 16.29
CA MET A 26 -11.58 -7.52 15.67
C MET A 26 -10.11 -7.20 15.98
N GLY A 27 -9.66 -7.42 17.21
CA GLY A 27 -8.26 -7.28 17.61
C GLY A 27 -7.33 -8.26 16.88
N ALA A 28 -7.75 -9.50 16.67
CA ALA A 28 -6.99 -10.48 15.89
C ALA A 28 -6.87 -10.05 14.42
N ASN A 29 -7.98 -9.63 13.79
CA ASN A 29 -7.98 -9.10 12.43
C ASN A 29 -7.03 -7.91 12.29
N PHE A 30 -7.04 -7.00 13.26
CA PHE A 30 -6.12 -5.86 13.28
C PHE A 30 -4.66 -6.30 13.23
N HIS A 31 -4.28 -7.29 14.04
CA HIS A 31 -2.93 -7.87 14.03
C HIS A 31 -2.55 -8.48 12.68
N PHE A 32 -3.41 -9.31 12.09
CA PHE A 32 -3.12 -9.94 10.79
C PHE A 32 -2.96 -8.92 9.67
N VAL A 33 -3.82 -7.89 9.64
CA VAL A 33 -3.70 -6.80 8.67
C VAL A 33 -2.40 -6.01 8.87
N HIS A 34 -1.99 -5.81 10.12
CA HIS A 34 -0.73 -5.16 10.44
C HIS A 34 0.48 -5.96 9.94
N ALA A 35 0.48 -7.28 10.16
CA ALA A 35 1.50 -8.17 9.62
C ALA A 35 1.56 -8.11 8.09
N LEU A 36 0.41 -8.04 7.41
CA LEU A 36 0.33 -7.89 5.97
C LEU A 36 0.93 -6.56 5.47
N LEU A 37 0.68 -5.46 6.17
CA LEU A 37 1.27 -4.15 5.87
C LEU A 37 2.80 -4.20 5.99
N ILE A 38 3.31 -4.80 7.06
CA ILE A 38 4.75 -4.98 7.30
C ILE A 38 5.37 -5.85 6.20
N ALA A 39 4.71 -6.94 5.81
CA ALA A 39 5.18 -7.81 4.72
C ALA A 39 5.31 -7.03 3.40
N GLY A 40 4.34 -6.16 3.07
CA GLY A 40 4.41 -5.30 1.89
C GLY A 40 5.57 -4.29 1.93
N ILE A 41 5.85 -3.71 3.11
CA ILE A 41 7.00 -2.81 3.32
C ILE A 41 8.32 -3.55 3.09
N ILE A 42 8.47 -4.75 3.70
CA ILE A 42 9.69 -5.56 3.57
C ILE A 42 9.90 -5.98 2.11
N ALA A 43 8.85 -6.49 1.43
CA ALA A 43 8.94 -6.87 0.03
C ALA A 43 9.29 -5.68 -0.88
N THR A 44 8.79 -4.48 -0.57
CA THR A 44 9.17 -3.26 -1.29
C THR A 44 10.64 -2.90 -1.07
N ALA A 45 11.14 -3.07 0.16
CA ALA A 45 12.55 -2.84 0.47
C ALA A 45 13.46 -3.80 -0.30
N VAL A 46 13.11 -5.08 -0.39
CA VAL A 46 13.82 -6.07 -1.22
C VAL A 46 13.82 -5.66 -2.70
N GLY A 47 12.68 -5.20 -3.22
CA GLY A 47 12.61 -4.70 -4.60
C GLY A 47 13.53 -3.50 -4.85
N ASN A 48 13.63 -2.57 -3.89
CA ASN A 48 14.51 -1.41 -4.00
C ASN A 48 15.99 -1.78 -3.92
N ASP A 49 16.35 -2.76 -3.10
CA ASP A 49 17.72 -3.29 -2.98
C ASP A 49 18.19 -3.85 -4.34
N LEU A 50 17.34 -4.65 -4.99
CA LEU A 50 17.59 -5.18 -6.34
C LEU A 50 17.80 -4.09 -7.41
N VAL A 51 17.08 -2.96 -7.30
CA VAL A 51 17.25 -1.80 -8.19
C VAL A 51 18.61 -1.13 -7.98
N MET A 52 19.10 -1.07 -6.74
CA MET A 52 20.36 -0.40 -6.41
C MET A 52 21.58 -1.23 -6.83
N ASP A 53 21.48 -2.56 -6.79
CA ASP A 53 22.57 -3.45 -7.22
C ASP A 53 22.86 -3.36 -8.73
N HIS A 54 21.81 -3.22 -9.56
CA HIS A 54 21.96 -3.23 -11.03
C HIS A 54 21.09 -2.15 -11.72
N PRO A 55 21.36 -0.85 -11.49
CA PRO A 55 20.44 0.23 -11.87
C PRO A 55 20.23 0.38 -13.40
N GLY A 56 21.22 -0.02 -14.20
CA GLY A 56 21.18 0.04 -15.66
C GLY A 56 20.72 -1.25 -16.34
N ALA A 57 20.45 -2.32 -15.59
CA ALA A 57 19.98 -3.56 -16.19
C ALA A 57 18.55 -3.41 -16.74
N ALA A 58 18.21 -4.26 -17.71
CA ALA A 58 16.82 -4.39 -18.15
C ALA A 58 15.99 -5.07 -17.06
N VAL A 59 14.74 -4.63 -16.90
CA VAL A 59 13.83 -5.26 -15.93
C VAL A 59 13.44 -6.65 -16.43
N SER A 60 13.93 -7.68 -15.74
CA SER A 60 13.43 -9.04 -15.93
C SER A 60 12.00 -9.16 -15.40
N THR A 61 11.25 -10.16 -15.88
CA THR A 61 9.90 -10.45 -15.37
C THR A 61 9.89 -10.73 -13.86
N VAL A 62 10.96 -11.34 -13.35
CA VAL A 62 11.14 -11.59 -11.91
C VAL A 62 11.28 -10.26 -11.15
N TYR A 63 12.13 -9.35 -11.63
CA TYR A 63 12.28 -8.03 -11.02
C TYR A 63 11.00 -7.20 -11.07
N ALA A 64 10.30 -7.18 -12.21
CA ALA A 64 9.01 -6.51 -12.32
C ALA A 64 8.00 -7.05 -11.28
N THR A 65 7.96 -8.37 -11.10
CA THR A 65 7.07 -9.02 -10.13
C THR A 65 7.39 -8.58 -8.71
N VAL A 66 8.66 -8.62 -8.30
CA VAL A 66 9.08 -8.24 -6.94
C VAL A 66 8.81 -6.75 -6.68
N MET A 67 9.14 -5.89 -7.64
CA MET A 67 8.95 -4.43 -7.53
C MET A 67 7.48 -4.01 -7.42
N VAL A 68 6.57 -4.80 -7.98
CA VAL A 68 5.12 -4.54 -7.91
C VAL A 68 4.48 -5.22 -6.71
N ALA A 69 4.92 -6.43 -6.35
CA ALA A 69 4.32 -7.23 -5.28
C ALA A 69 4.33 -6.50 -3.93
N GLY A 70 5.46 -5.90 -3.53
CA GLY A 70 5.55 -5.17 -2.27
C GLY A 70 4.55 -4.01 -2.14
N PRO A 71 4.57 -3.03 -3.06
CA PRO A 71 3.60 -1.94 -3.11
C PRO A 71 2.15 -2.42 -3.19
N LEU A 72 1.87 -3.50 -3.93
CA LEU A 72 0.53 -4.03 -4.12
C LEU A 72 0.00 -4.69 -2.84
N ILE A 73 0.81 -5.53 -2.18
CA ILE A 73 0.50 -6.10 -0.86
C ILE A 73 0.22 -4.99 0.15
N TYR A 74 1.06 -3.95 0.15
CA TYR A 74 0.88 -2.80 1.05
C TYR A 74 -0.44 -2.05 0.79
N LEU A 75 -0.78 -1.75 -0.46
CA LEU A 75 -2.04 -1.06 -0.78
C LEU A 75 -3.27 -1.89 -0.43
N LEU A 76 -3.24 -3.20 -0.70
CA LEU A 76 -4.33 -4.11 -0.35
C LEU A 76 -4.48 -4.25 1.17
N GLY A 77 -3.36 -4.37 1.89
CA GLY A 77 -3.35 -4.37 3.35
C GLY A 77 -3.92 -3.07 3.93
N SER A 78 -3.57 -1.92 3.35
CA SER A 78 -4.08 -0.62 3.81
C SER A 78 -5.57 -0.44 3.49
N ALA A 79 -6.04 -0.94 2.35
CA ALA A 79 -7.45 -0.96 2.00
C ALA A 79 -8.26 -1.86 2.94
N LEU A 80 -7.73 -3.05 3.26
CA LEU A 80 -8.35 -3.98 4.21
C LEU A 80 -8.39 -3.39 5.62
N TYR A 81 -7.30 -2.74 6.05
CA TYR A 81 -7.24 -2.04 7.33
C TYR A 81 -8.35 -1.00 7.45
N LYS A 82 -8.50 -0.15 6.43
CA LYS A 82 -9.55 0.89 6.42
C LYS A 82 -10.95 0.29 6.33
N ARG A 83 -11.12 -0.84 5.66
CA ARG A 83 -12.38 -1.57 5.67
C ARG A 83 -12.73 -2.12 7.06
N VAL A 84 -11.75 -2.61 7.81
CA VAL A 84 -11.94 -3.11 9.17
C VAL A 84 -12.28 -1.98 10.14
N VAL A 85 -11.60 -0.82 10.03
CA VAL A 85 -11.79 0.30 10.96
C VAL A 85 -13.00 1.18 10.59
N TYR A 86 -13.22 1.49 9.31
CA TYR A 86 -14.23 2.44 8.84
C TYR A 86 -15.38 1.80 8.04
N GLY A 87 -15.42 0.46 7.95
CA GLY A 87 -16.44 -0.30 7.22
C GLY A 87 -16.30 -0.29 5.69
N HIS A 88 -15.47 0.59 5.11
CA HIS A 88 -15.34 0.77 3.67
C HIS A 88 -13.89 0.88 3.21
N ALA A 89 -13.56 0.26 2.07
CA ALA A 89 -12.25 0.38 1.45
C ALA A 89 -12.16 1.66 0.59
N PRO A 90 -11.10 2.49 0.71
CA PRO A 90 -10.96 3.68 -0.10
C PRO A 90 -10.72 3.34 -1.58
N ARG A 91 -11.48 3.97 -2.48
CA ARG A 91 -11.35 3.77 -3.93
C ARG A 91 -9.94 4.12 -4.44
N SER A 92 -9.24 5.07 -3.80
CA SER A 92 -7.87 5.44 -4.13
C SER A 92 -6.89 4.27 -4.09
N HIS A 93 -7.08 3.33 -3.15
CA HIS A 93 -6.17 2.19 -2.99
C HIS A 93 -6.44 1.13 -4.05
N LEU A 94 -7.70 0.96 -4.44
CA LEU A 94 -8.08 0.08 -5.55
C LEU A 94 -7.53 0.61 -6.89
N PHE A 95 -7.69 1.90 -7.15
CA PHE A 95 -7.09 2.53 -8.34
C PHE A 95 -5.56 2.42 -8.34
N GLY A 96 -4.92 2.60 -7.18
CA GLY A 96 -3.48 2.37 -7.02
C GLY A 96 -3.06 0.94 -7.31
N ALA A 97 -3.81 -0.05 -6.82
CA ALA A 97 -3.53 -1.46 -7.09
C ALA A 97 -3.67 -1.80 -8.58
N VAL A 98 -4.71 -1.28 -9.25
CA VAL A 98 -4.86 -1.44 -10.70
C VAL A 98 -3.71 -0.78 -11.46
N ALA A 99 -3.33 0.44 -11.07
CA ALA A 99 -2.21 1.15 -11.69
C ALA A 99 -0.88 0.39 -11.53
N LEU A 100 -0.64 -0.21 -10.36
CA LEU A 100 0.52 -1.08 -10.13
C LEU A 100 0.47 -2.36 -10.98
N GLY A 101 -0.70 -2.97 -11.13
CA GLY A 101 -0.88 -4.14 -12.01
C GLY A 101 -0.58 -3.82 -13.48
N VAL A 102 -1.07 -2.69 -13.98
CA VAL A 102 -0.75 -2.20 -15.34
C VAL A 102 0.74 -1.90 -15.46
N LEU A 103 1.33 -1.22 -14.47
CA LEU A 103 2.77 -0.96 -14.47
C LEU A 103 3.58 -2.25 -14.54
N GLY A 104 3.21 -3.30 -13.80
CA GLY A 104 3.94 -4.58 -13.83
C GLY A 104 4.10 -5.18 -15.23
N VAL A 105 3.12 -4.97 -16.12
CA VAL A 105 3.19 -5.41 -17.52
C VAL A 105 4.13 -4.52 -18.35
N LEU A 106 4.22 -3.23 -18.02
CA LEU A 106 5.04 -2.25 -18.72
C LEU A 106 6.49 -2.16 -18.23
N LEU A 107 6.74 -2.54 -16.96
CA LEU A 107 8.06 -2.44 -16.33
C LEU A 107 9.19 -3.14 -17.11
N PRO A 108 9.01 -4.33 -17.73
CA PRO A 108 10.04 -4.98 -18.53
C PRO A 108 10.58 -4.14 -19.70
N GLN A 109 9.84 -3.12 -20.13
CA GLN A 109 10.23 -2.20 -21.22
C GLN A 109 11.03 -1.00 -20.71
N THR A 110 11.32 -0.92 -19.42
CA THR A 110 11.95 0.22 -18.77
C THR A 110 13.24 -0.19 -18.03
N PRO A 111 14.19 0.73 -17.81
CA PRO A 111 15.34 0.47 -16.94
C PRO A 111 14.91 0.35 -15.47
N LEU A 112 15.63 -0.44 -14.66
CA LEU A 112 15.29 -0.70 -13.24
C LEU A 112 15.09 0.58 -12.43
N LEU A 113 15.93 1.59 -12.66
CA LEU A 113 15.81 2.87 -11.96
C LEU A 113 14.48 3.58 -12.26
N ALA A 114 14.06 3.60 -13.54
CA ALA A 114 12.77 4.20 -13.93
C ALA A 114 11.60 3.40 -13.33
N ALA A 115 11.69 2.07 -13.31
CA ALA A 115 10.71 1.21 -12.67
C ALA A 115 10.52 1.56 -11.18
N GLY A 116 11.61 1.80 -10.44
CA GLY A 116 11.56 2.17 -9.03
C GLY A 116 10.92 3.53 -8.78
N TRP A 117 11.20 4.51 -9.65
CA TRP A 117 10.54 5.82 -9.59
C TRP A 117 9.04 5.74 -9.91
N LEU A 118 8.65 4.94 -10.90
CA LEU A 118 7.25 4.78 -11.30
C LEU A 118 6.40 4.15 -10.19
N THR A 119 6.87 3.07 -9.56
CA THR A 119 6.15 2.43 -8.45
C THR A 119 6.04 3.36 -7.23
N SER A 120 7.12 4.10 -6.93
CA SER A 120 7.13 5.12 -5.87
C SER A 120 6.15 6.27 -6.15
N ALA A 121 6.09 6.73 -7.39
CA ALA A 121 5.16 7.78 -7.82
C ALA A 121 3.70 7.37 -7.65
N VAL A 122 3.36 6.11 -7.97
CA VAL A 122 2.01 5.58 -7.73
C VAL A 122 1.66 5.60 -6.25
N LEU A 123 2.55 5.10 -5.38
CA LEU A 123 2.30 5.11 -3.93
C LEU A 123 2.14 6.54 -3.39
N LEU A 124 2.94 7.49 -3.88
CA LEU A 124 2.83 8.91 -3.54
C LEU A 124 1.48 9.49 -3.98
N ALA A 125 1.07 9.23 -5.22
CA ALA A 125 -0.21 9.70 -5.76
C ALA A 125 -1.39 9.15 -4.94
N VAL A 126 -1.36 7.87 -4.58
CA VAL A 126 -2.39 7.25 -3.73
C VAL A 126 -2.43 7.91 -2.36
N GLY A 127 -1.27 8.15 -1.73
CA GLY A 127 -1.17 8.85 -0.44
C GLY A 127 -1.74 10.28 -0.47
N LEU A 128 -1.43 11.02 -1.53
CA LEU A 128 -1.96 12.37 -1.76
C LEU A 128 -3.48 12.35 -1.97
N MET A 129 -3.99 11.43 -2.80
CA MET A 129 -5.43 11.30 -3.04
C MET A 129 -6.19 10.91 -1.78
N ASP A 130 -5.66 9.97 -0.99
CA ASP A 130 -6.27 9.55 0.27
C ASP A 130 -6.38 10.71 1.26
N THR A 131 -5.30 11.50 1.39
CA THR A 131 -5.27 12.68 2.26
C THR A 131 -6.25 13.76 1.81
N ARG A 132 -6.33 14.02 0.50
CA ARG A 132 -7.29 14.99 -0.08
C ARG A 132 -8.73 14.55 0.13
N MET A 133 -9.03 13.26 0.02
CA MET A 133 -10.38 12.73 0.25
C MET A 133 -10.79 12.87 1.71
N LYS A 134 -9.89 12.58 2.67
CA LYS A 134 -10.15 12.80 4.10
C LYS A 134 -10.46 14.27 4.42
N HIS A 135 -9.67 15.21 3.91
CA HIS A 135 -9.91 16.64 4.13
C HIS A 135 -11.22 17.17 3.53
N ARG A 136 -11.70 16.58 2.43
CA ARG A 136 -12.99 16.97 1.82
C ARG A 136 -14.18 16.55 2.68
N LEU A 137 -14.14 15.38 3.30
CA LEU A 137 -15.22 14.86 4.15
C LEU A 137 -15.33 15.60 5.49
N GLN A 138 -14.25 16.22 5.98
CA GLN A 138 -14.25 16.98 7.23
C GLN A 138 -14.72 18.44 7.08
N ARG A 139 -14.91 18.92 5.84
CA ARG A 139 -15.32 20.30 5.54
C ARG A 139 -16.80 20.46 5.17
N THR A 140 -17.51 19.35 5.02
CA THR A 140 -18.98 19.28 4.79
C THR A 140 -19.67 18.92 6.08
#